data_AF-A0A939ZUY2-F1
#
_entry.id   AF-A0A939ZUY2-F1
#
_cell.length_a   1.000
_cell.length_b   1.000
_cell.length_c   1.000
_cell.angle_alpha   90.00
_cell.angle_beta   90.00
_cell.angle_gamma   90.00
#
_symmetry.space_group_name_H-M   'P 1'
#
loop_
_entity.id
_entity.type
_entity.pdbx_description
1 polymer ?
#
loop_
_entity_poly.entity_id
_entity_poly.type
_entity_poly.pdbx_seq_one_letter_code
_entity_poly.pdbx_strand_id
1 'polypeptide(L)' 'RFECKYFSLEEINVAGEARLVNGAQNAQLVYILEGSGSVGAQDFAAEDIFALAPGEEAAFKSQNARVLKICAK' A
#
# COMPACT_ATOMS: atom_id res chain seq x y z
N ARG A 1 -6.59 5.86 10.68
CA ARG A 1 -5.55 6.78 10.13
C ARG A 1 -4.79 7.39 11.29
N PHE A 2 -3.46 7.39 11.23
CA PHE A 2 -2.55 8.05 12.17
C PHE A 2 -1.70 9.08 11.41
N GLU A 3 -1.30 10.17 12.06
CA GLU A 3 -0.50 11.22 11.44
C GLU A 3 0.40 11.92 12.46
N CYS A 4 1.67 12.11 12.10
CA CYS A 4 2.63 12.86 12.90
C CYS A 4 3.44 13.84 12.02
N LYS A 5 4.49 14.43 12.59
CA LYS A 5 5.38 15.36 11.89
C LYS A 5 6.15 14.69 10.74
N TYR A 6 6.44 13.40 10.86
CA TYR A 6 7.35 12.69 9.95
C TYR A 6 6.62 11.83 8.91
N PHE A 7 5.47 11.27 9.28
CA PHE A 7 4.71 10.38 8.40
C PHE A 7 3.23 10.34 8.75
N SER A 8 2.43 9.80 7.83
CA SER A 8 1.07 9.34 8.09
C SER A 8 0.93 7.84 7.77
N LEU A 9 0.01 7.21 8.48
CA LEU A 9 -0.36 5.81 8.31
C LEU A 9 -1.84 5.71 7.97
N GLU A 10 -2.16 4.96 6.93
CA GLU A 10 -3.51 4.69 6.47
C GLU A 10 -3.69 3.19 6.21
N GLU A 11 -4.62 2.58 6.94
CA GLU A 11 -5.02 1.20 6.68
C GLU A 11 -6.06 1.17 5.58
N ILE A 12 -5.88 0.25 4.63
CA ILE A 12 -6.74 0.07 3.47
C ILE A 12 -7.15 -1.40 3.42
N ASN A 13 -8.46 -1.64 3.37
CA ASN A 13 -9.02 -2.97 3.13
C ASN A 13 -9.08 -3.22 1.63
N VAL A 14 -8.54 -4.35 1.19
CA VAL A 14 -8.55 -4.80 -0.20
C VAL A 14 -9.52 -5.98 -0.31
N ALA A 15 -10.69 -5.71 -0.88
CA ALA A 15 -11.70 -6.72 -1.21
C ALA A 15 -12.08 -6.55 -2.69
N GLY A 16 -11.51 -7.37 -3.55
CA GLY A 16 -11.53 -7.21 -5.01
C GLY A 16 -10.27 -6.52 -5.53
N GLU A 17 -10.31 -5.19 -5.65
CA GLU A 17 -9.19 -4.37 -6.14
C GLU A 17 -9.16 -3.05 -5.36
N ALA A 18 -7.96 -2.63 -4.92
CA ALA A 18 -7.70 -1.31 -4.35
C ALA A 18 -6.56 -0.64 -5.12
N ARG A 19 -6.81 0.57 -5.62
CA ARG A 19 -5.81 1.37 -6.33
C ARG A 19 -5.16 2.37 -5.40
N LEU A 20 -3.85 2.25 -5.24
CA LEU A 20 -3.03 3.14 -4.44
C LEU A 20 -2.21 4.01 -5.39
N VAL A 21 -2.43 5.32 -5.31
CA VAL A 21 -1.65 6.32 -6.05
C VAL A 21 -0.69 7.02 -5.09
N ASN A 22 0.57 7.10 -5.48
CA ASN A 22 1.57 7.90 -4.79
C ASN A 22 1.64 9.33 -5.37
N GLY A 23 1.60 10.32 -4.47
CA GLY A 23 1.78 11.73 -4.83
C GLY A 23 3.22 12.03 -5.26
N ALA A 24 3.39 13.02 -6.13
CA ALA A 24 4.64 13.27 -6.87
C ALA A 24 5.88 13.68 -6.04
N GLN A 25 5.81 13.75 -4.71
CA GLN A 25 6.90 14.32 -3.91
C GLN A 25 7.83 13.29 -3.24
N ASN A 26 7.30 12.19 -2.69
CA ASN A 26 8.10 11.22 -1.92
C ASN A 26 7.72 9.80 -2.29
N ALA A 27 8.64 8.85 -2.11
CA ALA A 27 8.29 7.43 -2.17
C ALA A 27 7.31 7.08 -1.03
N GLN A 28 6.33 6.24 -1.35
CA GLN A 28 5.39 5.69 -0.37
C GLN A 28 5.68 4.22 -0.15
N LEU A 29 5.54 3.76 1.11
CA LEU A 29 5.65 2.34 1.40
C LEU A 29 4.27 1.76 1.63
N VAL A 30 4.06 0.52 1.19
CA VAL A 30 2.84 -0.25 1.40
C VAL A 30 3.24 -1.55 2.05
N TYR A 31 2.82 -1.75 3.30
CA TYR A 31 3.09 -2.96 4.07
C TYR A 31 1.84 -3.83 4.13
N ILE A 32 1.96 -5.14 3.89
CA ILE A 32 0.81 -6.05 3.96
C ILE A 32 0.62 -6.49 5.41
N LEU A 33 -0.47 -6.06 6.06
CA LEU A 33 -0.78 -6.42 7.44
C LEU A 33 -1.27 -7.88 7.54
N GLU A 34 -2.16 -8.29 6.62
CA GLU A 34 -2.73 -9.64 6.58
C GLU A 34 -3.29 -9.93 5.17
N GLY A 35 -3.48 -11.22 4.89
CA GLY A 35 -4.00 -11.72 3.62
C GLY A 35 -2.92 -11.93 2.56
N SER A 36 -3.36 -12.25 1.36
CA SER A 36 -2.48 -12.46 0.20
C SER A 36 -3.20 -12.05 -1.09
N GLY A 37 -2.45 -11.84 -2.15
CA GLY A 37 -3.00 -11.35 -3.41
C GLY A 37 -1.93 -11.06 -4.43
N SER A 38 -2.23 -10.16 -5.36
CA SER A 38 -1.27 -9.73 -6.38
C SER A 38 -1.30 -8.22 -6.60
N VAL A 39 -0.14 -7.69 -7.01
CA VAL A 39 0.06 -6.30 -7.42
C VAL A 39 0.85 -6.31 -8.73
N GLY A 40 0.21 -5.92 -9.82
CA GLY A 40 0.79 -6.06 -11.16
C GLY A 40 1.08 -7.52 -11.51
N ALA A 41 2.35 -7.86 -11.73
CA ALA A 41 2.81 -9.22 -12.03
C ALA A 41 3.46 -9.93 -10.82
N GLN A 42 3.40 -9.33 -9.63
CA GLN A 42 3.98 -9.88 -8.41
C GLN A 42 2.86 -10.33 -7.47
N ASP A 43 3.08 -11.46 -6.81
CA ASP A 43 2.22 -11.91 -5.71
C ASP A 43 2.71 -11.28 -4.40
N PHE A 44 1.80 -11.16 -3.43
CA PHE A 44 2.12 -10.70 -2.09
C PHE A 44 1.42 -11.55 -1.03
N ALA A 45 2.02 -11.59 0.16
CA ALA A 45 1.47 -12.15 1.38
C ALA A 45 1.67 -11.19 2.56
N ALA A 46 1.12 -11.54 3.72
CA ALA A 46 1.34 -10.81 4.95
C ALA A 46 2.84 -10.61 5.21
N GLU A 47 3.18 -9.45 5.75
CA GLU A 47 4.55 -9.00 6.06
C GLU A 47 5.41 -8.58 4.86
N ASP A 48 4.93 -8.74 3.63
CA ASP A 48 5.59 -8.16 2.46
C ASP A 48 5.52 -6.63 2.47
N ILE A 49 6.51 -5.99 1.84
CA ILE A 49 6.58 -4.54 1.69
C ILE A 49 6.85 -4.14 0.24
N PHE A 50 6.10 -3.14 -0.22
CA PHE A 50 6.25 -2.53 -1.54
C PHE A 50 6.62 -1.06 -1.39
N ALA A 51 7.43 -0.57 -2.32
CA ALA A 51 7.70 0.85 -2.46
C ALA A 51 7.04 1.35 -3.74
N LEU A 52 6.28 2.43 -3.64
CA LEU A 52 5.72 3.16 -4.77
C LEU A 52 6.58 4.39 -5.02
N ALA A 53 7.14 4.51 -6.22
CA ALA A 53 7.84 5.69 -6.66
C ALA A 53 6.90 6.91 -6.74
N PRO A 54 7.41 8.15 -6.69
CA PRO A 54 6.58 9.34 -6.87
C PRO A 54 5.79 9.30 -8.19
N GLY A 55 4.47 9.45 -8.12
CA GLY A 55 3.58 9.38 -9.28
C GLY A 55 3.21 7.96 -9.74
N GLU A 56 3.73 6.92 -9.09
CA GLU A 56 3.38 5.54 -9.38
C GLU A 56 1.96 5.19 -8.89
N GLU A 57 1.27 4.36 -9.66
CA GLU A 57 0.00 3.75 -9.29
C GLU A 57 0.17 2.24 -9.22
N ALA A 58 -0.33 1.64 -8.14
CA ALA A 58 -0.37 0.20 -7.96
C ALA A 58 -1.79 -0.28 -7.65
N ALA A 59 -2.24 -1.29 -8.39
CA ALA A 59 -3.51 -1.95 -8.18
C ALA A 59 -3.30 -3.25 -7.40
N PHE A 60 -3.66 -3.25 -6.12
CA PHE A 60 -3.61 -4.42 -5.24
C PHE A 60 -4.91 -5.20 -5.39
N LYS A 61 -4.81 -6.49 -5.67
CA LYS A 61 -5.93 -7.40 -5.86
C LYS A 61 -5.91 -8.52 -4.83
N SER A 62 -7.01 -8.70 -4.12
CA SER A 62 -7.16 -9.77 -3.13
C SER A 62 -8.63 -10.03 -2.86
N GLN A 63 -8.97 -11.25 -2.41
CA GLN A 63 -10.31 -11.52 -1.88
C GLN A 63 -10.52 -10.86 -0.51
N ASN A 64 -9.48 -10.84 0.32
CA ASN A 64 -9.47 -10.20 1.63
C ASN A 64 -8.02 -9.99 2.07
N ALA A 65 -7.56 -8.73 2.03
CA ALA A 65 -6.28 -8.33 2.59
C ALA A 65 -6.39 -6.96 3.25
N ARG A 66 -5.50 -6.70 4.21
CA ARG A 66 -5.34 -5.35 4.79
C ARG A 66 -3.92 -4.89 4.52
N VAL A 67 -3.80 -3.67 4.01
CA VAL A 67 -2.51 -3.05 3.72
C VAL A 67 -2.39 -1.74 4.49
N LEU A 68 -1.18 -1.44 4.94
CA LEU A 68 -0.82 -0.20 5.60
C LEU A 68 -0.03 0.66 4.64
N LYS A 69 -0.62 1.77 4.22
CA LYS A 69 0.05 2.82 3.45
C LYS A 69 0.80 3.75 4.41
N ILE A 70 2.09 3.93 4.14
CA ILE A 70 3.01 4.76 4.92
C ILE A 70 3.47 5.91 4.02
N CYS A 71 3.05 7.13 4.36
CA CYS A 71 3.40 8.34 3.60
C CYS A 71 4.40 9.18 4.38
N ALA A 72 5.61 9.34 3.84
CA ALA A 72 6.59 10.29 4.37
C ALA A 72 6.19 11.74 4.02
N LYS A 73 6.43 12.67 4.94
CA LYS A 73 6.18 14.10 4.78
C LYS A 73 7.45 14.89 4.54
#